data_AF-A0A2K5QYW5-F1
#
_entry.id   AF-A0A2K5QYW5-F1
#
_cell.length_a   1.000
_cell.length_b   1.000
_cell.length_c   1.000
_cell.angle_alpha   90.00
_cell.angle_beta   90.00
_cell.angle_gamma   90.00
#
_symmetry.space_group_name_H-M   'P 1'
#
loop_
_entity.id
_entity.type
_entity.pdbx_description
1 polymer ?
#
loop_
_entity_poly.entity_id
_entity_poly.type
_entity_poly.pdbx_seq_one_letter_code
_entity_poly.pdbx_strand_id
1 'polypeptide(L)'
;ISTVHETLCKLSLEGDHSTPPSACGSQDALNIEMAVKTKSVDEVTIVNVLTNCSNAQRQDIELASASKSALWGHLEMVIWGLLKIPIQYDASELKASMKGLGSHENSLIEMICSRTSRELQEINRVCKEMYKTDLEKDIISDTSGDFHKVMVALAKGKRAEDDSIIDYQLIDQDAWDLYDAGVKREGTDVPKWISIMTVWSVFHLQKVFRGLDGD
;
A
#
# COMPACT_ATOMS: atom_id res chain seq x y z
N ILE A 1 -7.54 11.11 -0.78
CA ILE A 1 -7.07 9.78 -0.32
C ILE A 1 -5.71 9.46 -0.96
N SER A 2 -5.60 9.44 -2.30
CA SER A 2 -4.32 9.18 -3.00
C SER A 2 -3.14 10.09 -2.58
N THR A 3 -3.34 11.41 -2.43
CA THR A 3 -2.27 12.33 -2.00
C THR A 3 -1.76 12.08 -0.57
N VAL A 4 -2.64 11.62 0.33
CA VAL A 4 -2.25 11.31 1.72
C VAL A 4 -1.47 10.01 1.76
N HIS A 5 -1.94 8.97 1.07
CA HIS A 5 -1.24 7.69 0.97
C HIS A 5 0.15 7.84 0.33
N GLU A 6 0.27 8.61 -0.76
CA GLU A 6 1.56 8.91 -1.40
C GLU A 6 2.51 9.66 -0.47
N THR A 7 1.99 10.66 0.26
CA THR A 7 2.78 11.45 1.23
C THR A 7 3.21 10.59 2.43
N LEU A 8 2.33 9.72 2.93
CA LEU A 8 2.65 8.80 4.02
C LEU A 8 3.67 7.73 3.60
N CYS A 9 3.56 7.20 2.38
CA CYS A 9 4.57 6.29 1.83
C CYS A 9 5.93 6.98 1.68
N LYS A 10 5.96 8.21 1.16
CA LYS A 10 7.20 9.01 1.07
C LYS A 10 7.78 9.32 2.45
N LEU A 11 6.97 9.72 3.42
CA LEU A 11 7.42 9.93 4.81
C LEU A 11 7.88 8.63 5.51
N SER A 12 7.44 7.46 5.03
CA SER A 12 7.88 6.15 5.53
C SER A 12 9.17 5.66 4.85
N LEU A 13 9.46 6.10 3.63
CA LEU A 13 10.62 5.68 2.82
C LEU A 13 11.78 6.70 2.88
N GLU A 14 11.46 7.98 2.94
CA GLU A 14 12.38 9.13 2.97
C GLU A 14 12.45 9.72 4.38
N GLY A 15 12.69 8.88 5.39
CA GLY A 15 13.11 9.40 6.70
C GLY A 15 14.37 10.23 6.49
N ASP A 16 14.24 11.56 6.47
CA ASP A 16 15.34 12.48 6.23
C ASP A 16 16.45 12.19 7.25
N HIS A 17 17.54 11.57 6.77
CA HIS A 17 18.67 11.09 7.60
C HIS A 17 19.54 12.23 8.16
N SER A 18 18.99 13.43 8.28
CA SER A 18 19.73 14.65 8.55
C SER A 18 19.67 15.13 10.00
N THR A 19 18.83 14.53 10.84
CA THR A 19 18.83 14.84 12.29
C THR A 19 19.50 13.70 13.08
N PRO A 20 20.50 14.00 13.94
CA PRO A 20 20.99 13.04 14.92
C PRO A 20 19.79 12.48 15.70
N PRO A 21 19.89 11.26 16.28
CA PRO A 21 18.89 10.78 17.22
C PRO A 21 18.88 11.72 18.43
N SER A 22 18.15 12.82 18.33
CA SER A 22 17.93 13.71 19.43
C SER A 22 17.03 12.89 20.34
N ALA A 23 17.62 12.47 21.45
CA ALA A 23 16.95 11.73 22.50
C ALA A 23 15.70 12.50 22.88
N CYS A 24 14.50 12.08 22.44
CA CYS A 24 13.24 12.47 23.06
C CYS A 24 11.97 11.86 22.47
N GLY A 25 11.86 10.53 22.42
CA GLY A 25 10.51 9.93 22.46
C GLY A 25 9.69 10.49 23.64
N SER A 26 10.36 10.79 24.76
CA SER A 26 9.78 11.36 25.98
C SER A 26 9.35 12.84 25.86
N GLN A 27 10.18 13.75 25.32
CA GLN A 27 9.77 15.16 25.16
C GLN A 27 8.79 15.34 24.01
N ASP A 28 8.92 14.58 22.93
CA ASP A 28 7.96 14.63 21.83
C ASP A 28 6.59 14.16 22.30
N ALA A 29 6.52 13.09 23.09
CA ALA A 29 5.29 12.66 23.75
C ALA A 29 4.71 13.74 24.67
N LEU A 30 5.54 14.40 25.50
CA LEU A 30 5.09 15.50 26.36
C LEU A 30 4.60 16.71 25.57
N ASN A 31 5.29 17.08 24.47
CA ASN A 31 4.90 18.19 23.61
C ASN A 31 3.54 17.93 22.98
N ILE A 32 3.31 16.71 22.49
CA ILE A 32 2.02 16.32 21.92
C ILE A 32 0.95 16.29 23.03
N GLU A 33 1.23 15.77 24.21
CA GLU A 33 0.28 15.74 25.33
C GLU A 33 -0.15 17.16 25.75
N MET A 34 0.80 18.09 25.85
CA MET A 34 0.52 19.50 26.12
C MET A 34 -0.32 20.14 25.00
N ALA A 35 0.02 19.86 23.74
CA ALA A 35 -0.70 20.38 22.59
C ALA A 35 -2.17 19.94 22.57
N VAL A 36 -2.44 18.67 22.89
CA VAL A 36 -3.80 18.09 22.96
C VAL A 36 -4.62 18.67 24.12
N LYS A 37 -3.98 19.05 25.23
CA LYS A 37 -4.65 19.62 26.42
C LYS A 37 -5.02 21.10 26.30
N THR A 38 -4.55 21.79 25.26
CA THR A 38 -4.92 23.20 25.04
C THR A 38 -6.41 23.33 24.70
N LYS A 39 -7.01 24.50 25.00
CA LYS A 39 -8.45 24.74 24.82
C LYS A 39 -8.93 24.57 23.37
N SER A 40 -8.05 24.73 22.39
CA SER A 40 -8.35 24.63 20.96
C SER A 40 -7.58 23.53 20.24
N VAL A 41 -6.80 22.71 20.95
CA VAL A 41 -5.81 21.77 20.39
C VAL A 41 -4.75 22.48 19.53
N ASP A 42 -3.47 22.33 19.88
CA ASP A 42 -2.37 22.91 19.11
C ASP A 42 -1.96 21.96 17.98
N GLU A 43 -2.79 21.92 16.94
CA GLU A 43 -2.60 21.07 15.76
C GLU A 43 -1.25 21.29 15.08
N VAL A 44 -0.72 22.52 15.10
CA VAL A 44 0.56 22.89 14.48
C VAL A 44 1.71 22.18 15.17
N THR A 45 1.73 22.20 16.52
CA THR A 45 2.76 21.47 17.29
C THR A 45 2.66 19.96 17.05
N ILE A 46 1.45 19.40 17.02
CA ILE A 46 1.25 17.97 16.78
C ILE A 46 1.77 17.56 15.39
N VAL A 47 1.42 18.32 14.34
CA VAL A 47 1.90 18.08 12.97
C VAL A 47 3.41 18.19 12.92
N ASN A 48 4.00 19.27 13.44
CA ASN A 48 5.44 19.49 13.40
C ASN A 48 6.22 18.38 14.11
N VAL A 49 5.75 17.89 15.26
CA VAL A 49 6.42 16.78 15.94
C VAL A 49 6.30 15.52 15.10
N LEU A 50 5.08 15.10 14.74
CA LEU A 50 4.89 13.81 14.07
C LEU A 50 5.52 13.76 12.68
N THR A 51 5.48 14.83 11.89
CA THR A 51 6.09 14.83 10.55
C THR A 51 7.63 14.85 10.58
N ASN A 52 8.24 15.24 11.70
CA ASN A 52 9.70 15.23 11.87
C ASN A 52 10.22 14.01 12.69
N CYS A 53 9.34 13.17 13.21
CA CYS A 53 9.71 11.88 13.80
C CYS A 53 9.65 10.76 12.75
N SER A 54 10.63 9.84 12.75
CA SER A 54 10.52 8.56 12.03
C SER A 54 9.36 7.71 12.59
N ASN A 55 8.82 6.79 11.78
CA ASN A 55 7.76 5.91 12.26
C ASN A 55 8.18 5.09 13.50
N ALA A 56 9.45 4.65 13.57
CA ALA A 56 10.00 3.95 14.73
C ALA A 56 9.91 4.81 16.00
N GLN A 57 10.34 6.08 15.92
CA GLN A 57 10.22 7.02 17.04
C GLN A 57 8.75 7.26 17.42
N ARG A 58 7.84 7.30 16.46
CA ARG A 58 6.39 7.43 16.74
C ARG A 58 5.81 6.23 17.49
N GLN A 59 6.42 5.04 17.43
CA GLN A 59 5.97 3.90 18.23
C GLN A 59 6.30 4.05 19.72
N ASP A 60 7.35 4.81 20.04
CA ASP A 60 7.72 5.13 21.43
C ASP A 60 6.84 6.27 22.01
N ILE A 61 6.18 7.04 21.14
CA ILE A 61 5.20 8.04 21.53
C ILE A 61 3.90 7.29 21.86
N GLU A 62 3.69 7.00 23.15
CA GLU A 62 2.46 6.37 23.65
C GLU A 62 1.27 7.36 23.56
N LEU A 63 0.83 7.66 22.33
CA LEU A 63 -0.29 8.55 22.05
C LEU A 63 -1.65 7.90 22.28
N ALA A 64 -1.68 6.75 22.96
CA ALA A 64 -2.88 5.95 23.20
C ALA A 64 -3.97 6.73 23.99
N SER A 65 -3.64 7.88 24.57
CA SER A 65 -4.57 8.72 25.35
C SER A 65 -4.91 10.09 24.75
N ALA A 66 -4.33 10.48 23.60
CA ALA A 66 -4.82 11.68 22.91
C ALA A 66 -6.21 11.35 22.35
N SER A 67 -7.24 11.81 23.05
CA SER A 67 -8.63 11.48 22.76
C SER A 67 -8.94 11.64 21.27
N LYS A 68 -9.57 10.61 20.68
CA LYS A 68 -10.24 10.71 19.35
C LYS A 68 -11.19 11.92 19.23
N SER A 69 -11.57 12.54 20.35
CA SER A 69 -12.38 13.75 20.38
C SER A 69 -11.60 15.06 20.22
N ALA A 70 -10.26 15.04 20.29
CA ALA A 70 -9.42 16.25 20.25
C ALA A 70 -9.11 16.68 18.81
N LEU A 71 -9.00 15.72 17.90
CA LEU A 71 -8.79 15.97 16.48
C LEU A 71 -10.08 15.64 15.74
N TRP A 72 -10.40 16.39 14.69
CA TRP A 72 -11.58 16.12 13.87
C TRP A 72 -11.26 16.17 12.37
N GLY A 73 -11.97 15.35 11.61
CA GLY A 73 -11.92 15.37 10.14
C GLY A 73 -10.61 14.85 9.56
N HIS A 74 -10.11 15.50 8.52
CA HIS A 74 -8.96 15.01 7.75
C HIS A 74 -7.66 14.98 8.55
N LEU A 75 -7.48 15.91 9.50
CA LEU A 75 -6.28 15.93 10.32
C LEU A 75 -6.23 14.70 11.24
N GLU A 76 -7.35 14.34 11.87
CA GLU A 76 -7.43 13.11 12.68
C GLU A 76 -6.97 11.89 11.88
N MET A 77 -7.45 11.75 10.63
CA MET A 77 -7.07 10.64 9.75
C MET A 77 -5.57 10.61 9.45
N VAL A 78 -4.96 11.77 9.16
CA VAL A 78 -3.52 11.86 8.89
C VAL A 78 -2.70 11.48 10.12
N ILE A 79 -3.08 11.98 11.29
CA ILE A 79 -2.37 11.74 12.54
C ILE A 79 -2.42 10.26 12.92
N TRP A 80 -3.61 9.63 12.86
CA TRP A 80 -3.71 8.19 13.11
C TRP A 80 -3.00 7.35 12.05
N GLY A 81 -2.96 7.82 10.80
CA GLY A 81 -2.16 7.19 9.74
C GLY A 81 -0.67 7.21 10.05
N LEU A 82 -0.14 8.37 10.46
CA LEU A 82 1.28 8.56 10.79
C LEU A 82 1.76 7.72 11.98
N LEU A 83 0.87 7.44 12.94
CA LEU A 83 1.17 6.68 14.16
C LEU A 83 1.16 5.17 13.95
N LYS A 84 0.45 4.67 12.94
CA LYS A 84 0.41 3.24 12.65
C LYS A 84 1.76 2.78 12.12
N ILE A 85 2.19 1.58 12.51
CA ILE A 85 3.28 0.89 11.82
C ILE A 85 2.89 0.76 10.33
N PRO A 86 3.78 1.01 9.36
CA PRO A 86 3.41 1.14 7.94
C PRO A 86 2.61 -0.07 7.43
N ILE A 87 3.02 -1.28 7.82
CA ILE A 87 2.31 -2.49 7.42
C ILE A 87 0.91 -2.62 8.05
N GLN A 88 0.72 -2.12 9.27
CA GLN A 88 -0.59 -2.09 9.92
C GLN A 88 -1.49 -1.03 9.30
N TYR A 89 -0.91 0.08 8.85
CA TYR A 89 -1.62 1.09 8.05
C TYR A 89 -2.15 0.46 6.77
N ASP A 90 -1.27 -0.19 5.99
CA ASP A 90 -1.65 -0.87 4.74
C ASP A 90 -2.74 -1.91 4.94
N ALA A 91 -2.59 -2.77 5.97
CA ALA A 91 -3.61 -3.76 6.32
C ALA A 91 -4.95 -3.10 6.68
N SER A 92 -4.93 -1.95 7.37
CA SER A 92 -6.14 -1.23 7.74
C SER A 92 -6.82 -0.53 6.58
N GLU A 93 -6.05 0.05 5.66
CA GLU A 93 -6.57 0.69 4.44
C GLU A 93 -7.16 -0.33 3.48
N LEU A 94 -6.50 -1.49 3.30
CA LEU A 94 -7.06 -2.59 2.51
C LEU A 94 -8.37 -3.11 3.10
N LYS A 95 -8.46 -3.24 4.43
CA LYS A 95 -9.73 -3.64 5.06
C LYS A 95 -10.78 -2.56 5.00
N ALA A 96 -10.41 -1.29 4.98
CA ALA A 96 -11.34 -0.18 4.80
C ALA A 96 -11.87 -0.12 3.36
N SER A 97 -11.02 -0.38 2.36
CA SER A 97 -11.42 -0.35 0.94
C SER A 97 -12.45 -1.42 0.58
N MET A 98 -12.50 -2.51 1.35
CA MET A 98 -13.45 -3.63 1.22
C MET A 98 -14.60 -3.60 2.25
N LYS A 99 -14.81 -2.48 2.96
CA LYS A 99 -15.91 -2.35 3.96
C LYS A 99 -17.03 -1.48 3.41
N GLY A 100 -18.17 -2.09 3.09
CA GLY A 100 -19.43 -1.39 2.82
C GLY A 100 -20.07 -1.76 1.49
N LEU A 101 -21.20 -1.11 1.17
CA LEU A 101 -21.85 -1.24 -0.14
C LEU A 101 -21.21 -0.24 -1.11
N GLY A 102 -20.38 -0.74 -2.02
CA GLY A 102 -19.62 0.06 -2.97
C GLY A 102 -18.14 -0.06 -2.68
N SER A 103 -17.48 -0.95 -3.41
CA SER A 103 -16.04 -1.18 -3.28
C SER A 103 -15.30 0.11 -3.67
N HIS A 104 -14.35 0.52 -2.84
CA HIS A 104 -13.39 1.56 -3.23
C HIS A 104 -12.34 0.92 -4.14
N GLU A 105 -12.77 0.47 -5.33
CA GLU A 105 -11.95 -0.29 -6.28
C GLU A 105 -10.63 0.45 -6.56
N ASN A 106 -10.67 1.77 -6.70
CA ASN A 106 -9.48 2.59 -6.88
C ASN A 106 -8.46 2.46 -5.74
N SER A 107 -8.93 2.45 -4.48
CA SER A 107 -8.05 2.26 -3.33
C SER A 107 -7.54 0.82 -3.24
N LEU A 108 -8.37 -0.17 -3.55
CA LEU A 108 -7.93 -1.56 -3.62
C LEU A 108 -6.85 -1.77 -4.70
N ILE A 109 -7.06 -1.21 -5.90
CA ILE A 109 -6.11 -1.21 -7.01
C ILE A 109 -4.83 -0.50 -6.61
N GLU A 110 -4.91 0.71 -6.06
CA GLU A 110 -3.74 1.48 -5.63
C GLU A 110 -2.88 0.69 -4.64
N MET A 111 -3.51 0.13 -3.60
CA MET A 111 -2.81 -0.62 -2.56
C MET A 111 -2.22 -1.93 -3.08
N ILE A 112 -2.95 -2.70 -3.90
CA ILE A 112 -2.46 -4.00 -4.39
C ILE A 112 -1.40 -3.83 -5.48
N CYS A 113 -1.62 -2.91 -6.43
CA CYS A 113 -0.74 -2.77 -7.60
C CYS A 113 0.56 -2.01 -7.32
N SER A 114 0.61 -1.20 -6.25
CA SER A 114 1.81 -0.43 -5.89
C SER A 114 2.77 -1.16 -4.95
N ARG A 115 2.36 -2.29 -4.36
CA ARG A 115 3.15 -3.04 -3.38
C ARG A 115 3.96 -4.16 -4.03
N THR A 116 5.15 -4.38 -3.51
CA THR A 116 6.03 -5.48 -3.90
C THR A 116 5.49 -6.82 -3.41
N SER A 117 5.98 -7.92 -3.98
CA SER A 117 5.66 -9.29 -3.52
C SER A 117 5.91 -9.47 -2.02
N ARG A 118 7.04 -8.94 -1.52
CA ARG A 118 7.41 -9.04 -0.10
C ARG A 118 6.46 -8.24 0.79
N GLU A 119 6.14 -7.01 0.42
CA GLU A 119 5.18 -6.19 1.17
C GLU A 119 3.81 -6.84 1.19
N LEU A 120 3.30 -7.35 0.06
CA LEU A 120 2.01 -8.04 0.01
C LEU A 120 1.97 -9.29 0.88
N GLN A 121 3.03 -10.09 0.91
CA GLN A 121 3.11 -11.25 1.81
C GLN A 121 3.03 -10.85 3.28
N GLU A 122 3.72 -9.77 3.65
CA GLU A 122 3.71 -9.25 5.01
C GLU A 122 2.36 -8.61 5.38
N ILE A 123 1.73 -7.89 4.44
CA ILE A 123 0.36 -7.37 4.58
C ILE A 123 -0.61 -8.54 4.82
N ASN A 124 -0.51 -9.64 4.06
CA ASN A 124 -1.35 -10.81 4.27
C ASN A 124 -1.23 -11.37 5.70
N ARG A 125 0.01 -11.47 6.21
CA ARG A 125 0.28 -11.92 7.59
C ARG A 125 -0.38 -11.01 8.61
N VAL A 126 -0.19 -9.69 8.47
CA VAL A 126 -0.72 -8.68 9.39
C VAL A 126 -2.24 -8.58 9.33
N CYS A 127 -2.85 -8.65 8.14
CA CYS A 127 -4.30 -8.72 7.96
C CYS A 127 -4.90 -9.89 8.74
N LYS A 128 -4.28 -11.08 8.64
CA LYS A 128 -4.71 -12.28 9.35
C LYS A 128 -4.58 -12.12 10.86
N GLU A 129 -3.52 -11.48 11.34
CA GLU A 129 -3.31 -11.22 12.76
C GLU A 129 -4.31 -10.22 13.34
N MET A 130 -4.53 -9.10 12.64
CA MET A 130 -5.38 -7.99 13.09
C MET A 130 -6.88 -8.30 12.97
N TYR A 131 -7.30 -8.96 11.89
CA TYR A 131 -8.71 -9.10 11.53
C TYR A 131 -9.22 -10.54 11.54
N LYS A 132 -8.33 -11.51 11.78
CA LYS A 132 -8.67 -12.95 11.85
C LYS A 132 -9.34 -13.50 10.59
N THR A 133 -9.06 -12.89 9.44
CA THR A 133 -9.53 -13.30 8.12
C THR A 133 -8.39 -13.22 7.11
N ASP A 134 -8.47 -14.01 6.05
CA ASP A 134 -7.48 -14.00 4.98
C ASP A 134 -7.86 -12.88 3.99
N LEU A 135 -6.89 -12.03 3.62
CA LEU A 135 -7.11 -10.93 2.67
C LEU A 135 -7.71 -11.43 1.35
N GLU A 136 -7.26 -12.59 0.86
CA GLU A 136 -7.84 -13.25 -0.33
C GLU A 136 -9.35 -13.49 -0.17
N LYS A 137 -9.82 -13.95 0.99
CA LYS A 137 -11.25 -14.19 1.22
C LYS A 137 -12.06 -12.89 1.24
N ASP A 138 -11.49 -11.84 1.82
CA ASP A 138 -12.14 -10.53 1.84
C ASP A 138 -12.29 -9.98 0.41
N ILE A 139 -11.24 -10.08 -0.41
CA ILE A 139 -11.28 -9.70 -1.83
C ILE A 139 -12.32 -10.54 -2.58
N ILE A 140 -12.39 -11.86 -2.34
CA ILE A 140 -13.42 -12.75 -2.90
C ILE A 140 -14.83 -12.31 -2.53
N SER A 141 -15.04 -11.89 -1.29
CA SER A 141 -16.38 -11.50 -0.83
C SER A 141 -16.85 -10.15 -1.35
N ASP A 142 -15.93 -9.24 -1.66
CA ASP A 142 -16.26 -7.84 -2.00
C ASP A 142 -16.19 -7.53 -3.51
N THR A 143 -15.56 -8.41 -4.30
CA THR A 143 -15.34 -8.20 -5.74
C THR A 143 -15.89 -9.36 -6.58
N SER A 144 -16.09 -9.15 -7.88
CA SER A 144 -16.59 -10.20 -8.78
C SER A 144 -15.94 -10.15 -10.17
N GLY A 145 -16.25 -11.14 -11.01
CA GLY A 145 -15.79 -11.20 -12.41
C GLY A 145 -14.28 -11.38 -12.55
N ASP A 146 -13.71 -10.80 -13.61
CA ASP A 146 -12.27 -10.88 -13.84
C ASP A 146 -11.47 -9.90 -12.96
N PHE A 147 -12.08 -8.79 -12.53
CA PHE A 147 -11.48 -7.86 -11.58
C PHE A 147 -11.07 -8.59 -10.29
N HIS A 148 -11.99 -9.40 -9.76
CA HIS A 148 -11.72 -10.27 -8.63
C HIS A 148 -10.49 -11.16 -8.84
N LYS A 149 -10.41 -11.83 -10.00
CA LYS A 149 -9.33 -12.79 -10.29
C LYS A 149 -7.96 -12.10 -10.33
N VAL A 150 -7.86 -10.91 -10.94
CA VAL A 150 -6.60 -10.18 -10.99
C VAL A 150 -6.18 -9.66 -9.61
N MET A 151 -7.13 -9.14 -8.82
CA MET A 151 -6.84 -8.66 -7.46
C MET A 151 -6.34 -9.78 -6.55
N VAL A 152 -6.98 -10.97 -6.60
CA VAL A 152 -6.52 -12.14 -5.85
C VAL A 152 -5.15 -12.63 -6.31
N ALA A 153 -4.90 -12.68 -7.62
CA ALA A 153 -3.63 -13.12 -8.16
C ALA A 153 -2.48 -12.21 -7.72
N LEU A 154 -2.68 -10.89 -7.77
CA LEU A 154 -1.70 -9.91 -7.29
C LEU A 154 -1.53 -9.98 -5.76
N ALA A 155 -2.62 -9.97 -5.00
CA ALA A 155 -2.60 -9.95 -3.54
C ALA A 155 -1.84 -11.13 -2.92
N LYS A 156 -1.66 -12.25 -3.63
CA LYS A 156 -0.82 -13.37 -3.19
C LYS A 156 0.65 -13.01 -3.02
N GLY A 157 1.13 -11.94 -3.66
CA GLY A 157 2.53 -11.52 -3.57
C GLY A 157 3.50 -12.60 -4.07
N LYS A 158 3.13 -13.29 -5.15
CA LYS A 158 3.89 -14.42 -5.73
C LYS A 158 4.49 -14.10 -7.10
N ARG A 159 4.59 -12.81 -7.45
CA ARG A 159 5.30 -12.38 -8.65
C ARG A 159 6.76 -12.77 -8.54
N ALA A 160 7.34 -13.26 -9.63
CA ALA A 160 8.77 -13.54 -9.75
C ALA A 160 9.60 -12.30 -9.39
N GLU A 161 10.71 -12.53 -8.68
CA GLU A 161 11.71 -11.48 -8.47
C GLU A 161 12.50 -11.24 -9.76
N ASP A 162 13.13 -10.06 -9.86
CA ASP A 162 13.95 -9.75 -11.03
C ASP A 162 15.20 -10.64 -11.05
N ASP A 163 15.41 -11.33 -12.18
CA ASP A 163 16.63 -12.09 -12.44
C ASP A 163 17.63 -11.22 -13.25
N SER A 164 18.91 -11.47 -13.01
CA SER A 164 20.02 -10.96 -13.82
C SER A 164 20.04 -11.49 -15.26
N ILE A 165 19.43 -12.65 -15.52
CA ILE A 165 19.41 -13.29 -16.83
C ILE A 165 18.14 -12.86 -17.59
N ILE A 166 18.34 -12.30 -18.80
CA ILE A 166 17.24 -11.89 -19.68
C ILE A 166 16.90 -13.02 -20.64
N ASP A 167 15.70 -13.59 -20.52
CA ASP A 167 15.18 -14.57 -21.46
C ASP A 167 14.41 -13.87 -22.60
N TYR A 168 15.14 -13.53 -23.66
CA TYR A 168 14.57 -12.88 -24.84
C TYR A 168 13.53 -13.75 -25.57
N GLN A 169 13.67 -15.08 -25.54
CA GLN A 169 12.71 -15.97 -26.18
C GLN A 169 11.37 -15.94 -25.44
N LEU A 170 11.41 -15.96 -24.11
CA LEU A 170 10.21 -15.82 -23.28
C LEU A 170 9.57 -14.44 -23.45
N ILE A 171 10.36 -13.36 -23.53
CA ILE A 171 9.85 -12.00 -23.78
C ILE A 171 9.07 -11.94 -25.09
N ASP A 172 9.65 -12.45 -26.18
CA ASP A 172 9.00 -12.47 -27.50
C ASP A 172 7.73 -13.33 -27.48
N GLN A 173 7.78 -14.48 -26.79
CA GLN A 173 6.62 -15.36 -26.64
C GLN A 173 5.50 -14.71 -25.84
N ASP A 174 5.80 -14.09 -24.70
CA ASP A 174 4.79 -13.41 -23.87
C ASP A 174 4.20 -12.19 -24.59
N ALA A 175 5.00 -11.45 -25.36
CA ALA A 175 4.51 -10.37 -26.21
C ALA A 175 3.53 -10.91 -27.25
N TRP A 176 3.91 -11.97 -27.97
CA TRP A 176 3.01 -12.60 -28.94
C TRP A 176 1.73 -13.14 -28.28
N ASP A 177 1.85 -13.80 -27.13
CA ASP A 177 0.71 -14.34 -26.37
C ASP A 177 -0.25 -13.23 -25.96
N LEU A 178 0.24 -12.07 -25.50
CA LEU A 178 -0.60 -10.92 -25.14
C LEU A 178 -1.29 -10.31 -26.36
N TYR A 179 -0.56 -10.18 -27.49
CA TYR A 179 -1.13 -9.71 -28.75
C TYR A 179 -2.22 -10.65 -29.26
N ASP A 180 -1.95 -11.96 -29.26
CA ASP A 180 -2.90 -12.99 -29.67
C ASP A 180 -4.12 -13.05 -28.75
N ALA A 181 -3.93 -12.89 -27.44
CA ALA A 181 -4.97 -12.87 -26.42
C ALA A 181 -5.84 -11.61 -26.39
N GLY A 182 -5.43 -10.53 -27.06
CA GLY A 182 -6.16 -9.26 -27.10
C GLY A 182 -6.38 -8.78 -28.52
N VAL A 183 -5.45 -7.96 -29.02
CA VAL A 183 -5.58 -7.19 -30.27
C VAL A 183 -5.91 -8.05 -31.49
N LYS A 184 -5.36 -9.26 -31.59
CA LYS A 184 -5.52 -10.13 -32.76
C LYS A 184 -6.89 -10.81 -32.86
N ARG A 185 -7.65 -10.87 -31.76
CA ARG A 185 -8.93 -11.60 -31.69
C ARG A 185 -10.09 -10.67 -31.37
N GLU A 186 -11.31 -11.14 -31.61
CA GLU A 186 -12.50 -10.47 -31.10
C GLU A 186 -12.67 -10.80 -29.61
N GLY A 187 -12.77 -9.77 -28.77
CA GLY A 187 -12.79 -9.91 -27.31
C GLY A 187 -11.37 -10.08 -26.73
N THR A 188 -11.30 -10.46 -25.45
CA THR A 188 -10.03 -10.59 -24.72
C THR A 188 -9.98 -11.89 -23.94
N ASP A 189 -8.88 -12.63 -24.06
CA ASP A 189 -8.54 -13.75 -23.19
C ASP A 189 -7.94 -13.25 -21.89
N VAL A 190 -8.84 -12.80 -21.02
CA VAL A 190 -8.48 -12.22 -19.72
C VAL A 190 -7.68 -13.18 -18.83
N PRO A 191 -7.97 -14.50 -18.78
CA PRO A 191 -7.13 -15.46 -18.04
C PRO A 191 -5.67 -15.47 -18.48
N LYS A 192 -5.39 -15.41 -19.80
CA LYS A 192 -4.02 -15.33 -20.31
C LYS A 192 -3.34 -14.02 -19.87
N TRP A 193 -4.05 -12.90 -19.96
CA TRP A 193 -3.55 -11.61 -19.46
C TRP A 193 -3.22 -11.67 -17.96
N ILE A 194 -4.12 -12.19 -17.12
CA ILE A 194 -3.87 -12.31 -15.67
C ILE A 194 -2.64 -13.18 -15.41
N SER A 195 -2.49 -14.31 -16.10
CA SER A 195 -1.34 -15.20 -15.92
C SER A 195 -0.02 -14.49 -16.19
N ILE A 196 0.10 -13.78 -17.32
CA ILE A 196 1.34 -13.08 -17.68
C ILE A 196 1.58 -11.89 -16.74
N MET A 197 0.55 -11.06 -16.51
CA MET A 197 0.68 -9.79 -15.78
C MET A 197 0.90 -9.94 -14.27
N THR A 198 0.59 -11.09 -13.68
CA THR A 198 0.68 -11.27 -12.22
C THR A 198 1.81 -12.21 -11.79
N VAL A 199 2.35 -13.03 -12.71
CA VAL A 199 3.40 -14.01 -12.40
C VAL A 199 4.79 -13.44 -12.68
N TRP A 200 5.00 -12.74 -13.79
CA TRP A 200 6.34 -12.34 -14.20
C TRP A 200 6.86 -11.09 -13.51
N SER A 201 8.18 -11.00 -13.38
CA SER A 201 8.84 -9.87 -12.73
C SER A 201 8.52 -8.54 -13.44
N VAL A 202 8.65 -7.43 -12.70
CA VAL A 202 8.37 -6.10 -13.27
C VAL A 202 9.35 -5.80 -14.42
N PHE A 203 10.63 -6.17 -14.25
CA PHE A 203 11.63 -6.00 -15.29
C PHE A 203 11.31 -6.77 -16.58
N HIS A 204 10.89 -8.04 -16.45
CA HIS A 204 10.45 -8.85 -17.60
C HIS A 204 9.27 -8.19 -18.33
N LEU A 205 8.22 -7.82 -17.60
CA LEU A 205 7.02 -7.22 -18.19
C LEU A 205 7.31 -5.88 -18.88
N GLN A 206 8.20 -5.06 -18.33
CA GLN A 206 8.65 -3.82 -18.99
C GLN A 206 9.30 -4.09 -20.35
N LYS A 207 10.02 -5.21 -20.51
CA LYS A 207 10.62 -5.61 -21.79
C LYS A 207 9.56 -6.13 -22.76
N VAL A 208 8.63 -6.97 -22.28
CA VAL A 208 7.48 -7.45 -23.06
C VAL A 208 6.68 -6.27 -23.63
N PHE A 209 6.35 -5.28 -22.81
CA PHE A 209 5.60 -4.11 -23.27
C PHE A 209 6.35 -3.24 -24.26
N ARG A 210 7.66 -3.02 -24.07
CA ARG A 210 8.48 -2.31 -25.07
C ARG A 210 8.50 -3.03 -26.42
N GLY A 211 8.50 -4.36 -26.42
CA GLY A 211 8.41 -5.15 -27.64
C GLY A 211 7.04 -5.07 -28.33
N LEU A 212 5.97 -4.84 -27.56
CA LEU A 212 4.61 -4.66 -28.08
C LEU A 212 4.37 -3.28 -28.70
N ASP A 213 4.98 -2.23 -28.15
CA ASP A 213 4.81 -0.86 -28.64
C ASP A 213 5.53 -0.63 -29.99
N GLY A 214 6.60 -1.39 -30.27
CA GLY A 214 7.38 -1.29 -31.51
C GLY A 214 8.13 0.05 -31.69
N ASP A 215 9.19 0.03 -32.50
CA ASP A 215 9.83 1.24 -33.06
C ASP A 215 8.89 2.01 -34.02
#